data_AF-A0A4Y9ZVZ8-F1
#
_entry.id   AF-A0A4Y9ZVZ8-F1
#
_cell.length_a   1.000
_cell.length_b   1.000
_cell.length_c   1.000
_cell.angle_alpha   90.00
_cell.angle_beta   90.00
_cell.angle_gamma   90.00
#
_symmetry.space_group_name_H-M   'P 1'
#
loop_
_entity.id
_entity.type
_entity.pdbx_description
1 polymer ?
#
loop_
_entity_poly.entity_id
_entity_poly.type
_entity_poly.pdbx_seq_one_letter_code
_entity_poly.pdbx_strand_id
1 'polypeptide(L)'
;MDEETRRFCVGVTAMVKITLKDGSHHDDVGYGTADNVKNKGAGLDKAKKEAVTDAVKRALRNFGNVLGLCLYEKAYAQEIAKIKVPPAKFDKSDLHHGPDRGNTPAPSSGYTPQAPLQEVKPLSSVPPHLRNNIASGSGSSSNGRQNVPHAPAGGTARPAAPNTPAQCPLINRAPVTRVPP
;
A
#
# COMPACT_ATOMS: atom_id res chain seq x y z
N MET A 1 -10.57 17.81 -5.51
CA MET A 1 -10.29 17.40 -6.89
C MET A 1 -10.13 18.69 -7.63
N ASP A 2 -9.03 18.84 -8.36
CA ASP A 2 -8.82 19.99 -9.22
C ASP A 2 -9.73 19.84 -10.44
N GLU A 3 -10.64 20.79 -10.62
CA GLU A 3 -11.73 20.71 -11.61
C GLU A 3 -11.22 20.87 -13.05
N GLU A 4 -10.10 21.59 -13.23
CA GLU A 4 -9.49 21.84 -14.54
C GLU A 4 -8.66 20.65 -15.01
N THR A 5 -7.83 20.09 -14.12
CA THR A 5 -6.91 18.99 -14.46
C THR A 5 -7.55 17.61 -14.27
N ARG A 6 -8.70 17.54 -13.59
CA ARG A 6 -9.33 16.31 -13.07
C ARG A 6 -8.39 15.46 -12.24
N ARG A 7 -7.48 16.11 -11.50
CA ARG A 7 -6.49 15.45 -10.63
C ARG A 7 -6.89 15.55 -9.17
N PHE A 8 -6.43 14.58 -8.40
CA PHE A 8 -6.65 14.55 -6.96
C PHE A 8 -5.38 15.04 -6.26
N CYS A 9 -5.58 15.88 -5.25
CA CYS A 9 -4.59 16.15 -4.23
C CYS A 9 -5.19 15.64 -2.91
N VAL A 10 -4.43 14.86 -2.17
CA VAL A 10 -4.87 14.15 -0.97
C VAL A 10 -3.85 14.37 0.13
N GLY A 11 -4.31 14.79 1.30
CA GLY A 11 -3.54 14.80 2.54
C GLY A 11 -4.12 13.80 3.53
N VAL A 12 -3.26 13.05 4.22
CA VAL A 12 -3.65 12.10 5.26
C VAL A 12 -2.81 12.37 6.50
N THR A 13 -3.48 12.37 7.65
CA THR A 13 -2.83 12.44 8.96
C THR A 13 -3.00 11.10 9.67
N ALA A 14 -1.95 10.61 10.33
CA ALA A 14 -1.99 9.41 11.15
C ALA A 14 -1.50 9.73 12.56
N MET A 15 -2.23 9.29 13.58
CA MET A 15 -1.80 9.34 14.98
C MET A 15 -1.31 7.94 15.36
N VAL A 16 -0.08 7.84 15.87
CA VAL A 16 0.54 6.57 16.26
C VAL A 16 1.01 6.66 17.71
N LYS A 17 0.73 5.62 18.50
CA LYS A 17 1.25 5.43 19.84
C LYS A 17 2.12 4.17 19.87
N ILE A 18 3.39 4.33 20.25
CA ILE A 18 4.33 3.22 20.44
C ILE A 18 4.47 2.98 21.92
N THR A 19 4.22 1.74 22.36
CA THR A 19 4.30 1.33 23.76
C THR A 19 5.32 0.21 23.90
N LEU A 20 6.26 0.35 24.83
CA LEU A 20 7.26 -0.66 25.15
C LEU A 20 6.68 -1.69 26.13
N LYS A 21 7.40 -2.81 26.30
CA LYS A 21 6.96 -3.91 27.18
C LYS A 21 6.85 -3.50 28.66
N ASP A 22 7.57 -2.45 29.06
CA ASP A 22 7.55 -1.88 30.41
C ASP A 22 6.39 -0.89 30.63
N GLY A 23 5.58 -0.60 29.60
CA GLY A 23 4.44 0.31 29.65
C GLY A 23 4.75 1.76 29.29
N SER A 24 6.03 2.13 29.13
CA SER A 24 6.41 3.46 28.63
C SER A 24 5.93 3.64 27.18
N HIS A 25 5.50 4.85 26.83
CA HIS A 25 4.97 5.12 25.50
C HIS A 25 5.20 6.55 25.04
N HIS A 26 5.27 6.70 23.72
CA HIS A 26 5.24 7.99 23.04
C HIS A 26 4.26 7.93 21.87
N ASP A 27 3.48 8.98 21.73
CA ASP A 27 2.61 9.22 20.61
C ASP A 27 3.08 10.42 19.79
N ASP A 28 2.85 10.35 18.48
CA ASP A 28 3.08 11.47 17.58
C ASP A 28 2.13 11.37 16.38
N VAL A 29 2.09 12.47 15.63
CA VAL A 29 1.25 12.65 14.46
C VAL A 29 2.14 12.75 13.23
N GLY A 30 1.88 11.89 12.25
CA GLY A 30 2.53 11.92 10.95
C GLY A 30 1.61 12.41 9.85
N TYR A 31 2.20 12.95 8.79
CA TYR A 31 1.48 13.48 7.64
C TYR A 31 2.01 12.89 6.35
N GLY A 32 1.11 12.63 5.40
CA GLY A 32 1.46 12.13 4.08
C GLY A 32 0.60 12.76 3.01
N THR A 33 1.20 13.01 1.85
CA THR A 33 0.51 13.69 0.74
C THR A 33 0.64 12.94 -0.58
N ALA A 34 -0.35 13.15 -1.43
CA ALA A 34 -0.30 12.73 -2.82
C ALA A 34 -0.96 13.80 -3.68
N ASP A 35 -0.12 14.53 -4.41
CA ASP A 35 -0.54 15.60 -5.30
C ASP A 35 -0.60 15.13 -6.76
N ASN A 36 -1.45 15.76 -7.57
CA ASN A 36 -1.55 15.54 -9.01
C ASN A 36 -1.82 14.07 -9.44
N VAL A 37 -2.50 13.30 -8.59
CA VAL A 37 -2.79 11.88 -8.86
C VAL A 37 -4.05 11.74 -9.71
N LYS A 38 -3.99 10.90 -10.75
CA LYS A 38 -5.13 10.60 -11.63
C LYS A 38 -6.21 9.77 -10.93
N ASN A 39 -5.78 8.84 -10.09
CA ASN A 39 -6.64 7.91 -9.38
C ASN A 39 -6.63 8.26 -7.89
N LYS A 40 -7.80 8.55 -7.33
CA LYS A 40 -8.00 8.84 -5.91
C LYS A 40 -7.52 7.70 -5.01
N GLY A 41 -7.74 6.44 -5.40
CA GLY A 41 -7.32 5.26 -4.63
C GLY A 41 -5.80 5.19 -4.48
N ALA A 42 -5.07 5.33 -5.60
CA ALA A 42 -3.60 5.35 -5.59
C ALA A 42 -3.04 6.53 -4.76
N GLY A 43 -3.71 7.69 -4.81
CA GLY A 43 -3.37 8.84 -3.97
C GLY A 43 -3.51 8.57 -2.48
N LEU A 44 -4.64 7.97 -2.09
CA LEU A 44 -4.90 7.58 -0.70
C LEU A 44 -3.89 6.54 -0.21
N ASP A 45 -3.53 5.54 -1.02
CA ASP A 45 -2.56 4.53 -0.62
C ASP A 45 -1.17 5.12 -0.41
N LYS A 46 -0.73 6.04 -1.29
CA LYS A 46 0.54 6.76 -1.12
C LYS A 46 0.52 7.61 0.16
N ALA A 47 -0.48 8.48 0.31
CA ALA A 47 -0.58 9.38 1.43
C ALA A 47 -0.69 8.64 2.77
N LYS A 48 -1.42 7.52 2.82
CA LYS A 48 -1.52 6.67 4.03
C LYS A 48 -0.18 6.03 4.41
N LYS A 49 0.52 5.42 3.44
CA LYS A 49 1.83 4.80 3.68
C LYS A 49 2.83 5.81 4.21
N GLU A 50 2.83 7.00 3.63
CA GLU A 50 3.68 8.12 4.06
C GLU A 50 3.29 8.62 5.46
N ALA A 51 2.01 8.89 5.73
CA ALA A 51 1.55 9.39 7.02
C ALA A 51 1.88 8.43 8.18
N VAL A 52 1.65 7.13 8.00
CA VAL A 52 1.95 6.13 9.04
C VAL A 52 3.45 6.00 9.25
N THR A 53 4.24 5.97 8.16
CA THR A 53 5.70 5.88 8.26
C THR A 53 6.28 7.11 8.95
N ASP A 54 5.78 8.30 8.61
CA ASP A 54 6.17 9.55 9.25
C ASP A 54 5.83 9.52 10.75
N ALA A 55 4.60 9.16 11.11
CA ALA A 55 4.14 9.07 12.50
C ALA A 55 4.99 8.09 13.33
N VAL A 56 5.35 6.93 12.77
CA VAL A 56 6.18 5.93 13.44
C VAL A 56 7.60 6.45 13.66
N LYS A 57 8.27 6.97 12.62
CA LYS A 57 9.61 7.57 12.77
C LYS A 57 9.60 8.67 13.83
N ARG A 58 8.53 9.48 13.81
CA ARG A 58 8.31 10.56 14.74
C ARG A 58 8.14 10.05 16.17
N ALA A 59 7.24 9.12 16.44
CA ALA A 59 7.07 8.58 17.79
C ALA A 59 8.35 7.86 18.29
N LEU A 60 9.07 7.16 17.40
CA LEU A 60 10.32 6.47 17.75
C LEU A 60 11.44 7.42 18.18
N ARG A 61 11.54 8.62 17.59
CA ARG A 61 12.61 9.58 17.94
C ARG A 61 12.59 9.94 19.43
N ASN A 62 11.42 9.96 20.06
CA ASN A 62 11.28 10.36 21.46
C ASN A 62 11.90 9.37 22.45
N PHE A 63 12.15 8.13 22.02
CA PHE A 63 12.79 7.10 22.87
C PHE A 63 14.32 7.23 22.95
N GLY A 64 14.94 8.14 22.18
CA GLY A 64 16.35 8.51 22.40
C GLY A 64 17.18 8.75 21.13
N ASN A 65 18.46 9.03 21.37
CA ASN A 65 19.42 9.45 20.33
C ASN A 65 19.55 8.45 19.18
N VAL A 66 19.71 7.16 19.48
CA VAL A 66 19.89 6.10 18.48
C VAL A 66 18.67 5.94 17.55
N LEU A 67 17.48 6.31 18.03
CA LEU A 67 16.22 6.17 17.29
C LEU A 67 15.83 7.44 16.51
N GLY A 68 16.72 8.43 16.44
CA GLY A 68 16.56 9.60 15.58
C GLY A 68 16.60 10.94 16.30
N LEU A 69 16.64 10.99 17.65
CA LEU A 69 16.76 12.26 18.37
C LEU A 69 18.10 12.97 18.08
N CYS A 70 19.16 12.20 17.81
CA CYS A 70 20.49 12.78 17.52
C CYS A 70 20.50 13.66 16.25
N LEU A 71 19.60 13.42 15.30
CA LEU A 71 19.52 14.18 14.06
C LEU A 71 19.00 15.61 14.28
N TYR A 72 18.38 15.88 15.43
CA TYR A 72 17.94 17.23 15.80
C TYR A 72 19.07 18.08 16.40
N GLU A 73 20.16 17.45 16.86
CA GLU A 73 21.32 18.16 17.38
C GLU A 73 22.18 18.70 16.23
N LYS A 74 22.16 20.03 16.04
CA LYS A 74 22.81 20.70 14.89
C LYS A 74 24.32 20.43 14.84
N ALA A 75 25.00 20.45 16.00
CA ALA A 75 26.44 20.19 16.08
C ALA A 75 26.76 18.76 15.62
N TYR A 76 26.02 17.78 16.14
CA TYR A 76 26.16 16.38 15.75
C TYR A 76 25.90 16.16 14.26
N ALA A 77 24.80 16.73 13.73
CA ALA A 77 24.45 16.63 12.31
C ALA A 77 25.54 17.20 11.38
N GLN A 78 26.20 18.30 11.78
CA GLN A 78 27.30 18.90 11.02
C GLN A 78 28.58 18.05 11.05
N GLU A 79 28.86 17.37 12.16
CA GLU A 79 30.02 16.49 12.28
C GLU A 79 29.83 15.21 11.46
N ILE A 80 28.67 14.55 11.56
CA ILE A 80 28.41 13.32 10.80
C ILE A 80 28.41 13.54 9.29
N ALA A 81 28.00 14.72 8.81
CA ALA A 81 27.98 15.05 7.39
C ALA A 81 29.38 15.12 6.77
N LYS A 82 30.44 15.31 7.57
CA LYS A 82 31.83 15.35 7.11
C LYS A 82 32.43 13.95 6.94
N ILE A 83 31.78 12.92 7.48
CA ILE A 83 32.28 11.54 7.45
C ILE A 83 31.96 10.93 6.09
N LYS A 84 32.99 10.57 5.33
CA LYS A 84 32.84 9.85 4.06
C LYS A 84 32.69 8.35 4.33
N VAL A 85 31.48 7.82 4.20
CA VAL A 85 31.21 6.40 4.40
C VAL A 85 31.35 5.65 3.06
N PRO A 86 32.17 4.59 2.97
CA PRO A 86 32.23 3.76 1.76
C PRO A 86 30.89 3.02 1.56
N PRO A 87 30.46 2.76 0.32
CA PRO A 87 29.24 2.00 0.07
C PRO A 87 29.34 0.61 0.70
N ALA A 88 28.28 0.20 1.40
CA ALA A 88 28.21 -1.11 2.05
C ALA A 88 28.32 -2.23 1.00
N LYS A 89 29.18 -3.22 1.27
CA LYS A 89 29.25 -4.43 0.43
C LYS A 89 28.06 -5.32 0.75
N PHE A 90 27.26 -5.62 -0.26
CA PHE A 90 26.10 -6.50 -0.13
C PHE A 90 26.54 -7.95 -0.37
N ASP A 91 26.39 -8.80 0.65
CA ASP A 91 26.64 -10.24 0.53
C ASP A 91 25.31 -10.99 0.38
N LYS A 92 25.19 -11.77 -0.70
CA LYS A 92 23.99 -12.57 -0.98
C LYS A 92 23.84 -13.76 -0.02
N SER A 93 24.94 -14.19 0.60
CA SER A 93 24.94 -15.33 1.52
C SER A 93 24.37 -15.00 2.91
N ASP A 94 24.38 -13.72 3.31
CA ASP A 94 23.80 -13.23 4.56
C ASP A 94 22.30 -12.90 4.45
N LEU A 95 21.66 -13.24 3.33
CA LEU A 95 20.22 -13.06 3.19
C LEU A 95 19.51 -14.06 4.11
N HIS A 96 18.66 -13.53 4.98
CA HIS A 96 17.78 -14.33 5.83
C HIS A 96 16.79 -15.12 4.95
N HIS A 97 17.15 -16.34 4.60
CA HIS A 97 16.26 -17.31 4.00
C HIS A 97 15.52 -18.02 5.13
N GLY A 98 14.18 -17.93 5.14
CA GLY A 98 13.38 -18.75 6.04
C GLY A 98 13.76 -20.24 5.89
N PRO A 99 13.48 -21.07 6.91
CA PRO A 99 13.90 -22.49 6.93
C PRO A 99 13.43 -23.32 5.73
N ASP A 100 12.48 -22.81 4.93
CA ASP A 100 11.88 -23.48 3.78
C ASP A 100 12.71 -23.41 2.48
N ARG A 101 13.75 -22.55 2.41
CA ARG A 101 14.57 -22.38 1.19
C ARG A 101 15.97 -23.01 1.27
N GLY A 102 16.17 -23.94 2.20
CA GLY A 102 17.42 -24.68 2.33
C GLY A 102 17.66 -25.61 1.13
N ASN A 103 18.38 -25.12 0.13
CA ASN A 103 19.26 -25.89 -0.75
C ASN A 103 18.77 -27.30 -1.16
N THR A 104 17.61 -27.41 -1.81
CA THR A 104 17.38 -28.59 -2.65
C THR A 104 18.32 -28.43 -3.85
N PRO A 105 19.30 -29.32 -4.08
CA PRO A 105 19.99 -29.33 -5.36
C PRO A 105 18.89 -29.44 -6.43
N ALA A 106 18.88 -28.50 -7.37
CA ALA A 106 18.06 -28.63 -8.56
C ALA A 106 18.26 -30.06 -9.07
N PRO A 107 17.19 -30.88 -9.24
CA PRO A 107 17.37 -32.20 -9.81
C PRO A 107 17.92 -32.03 -11.22
N SER A 108 19.24 -32.21 -11.36
CA SER A 108 19.90 -32.52 -12.61
C SER A 108 19.45 -33.93 -12.99
N SER A 109 18.26 -34.05 -13.54
CA SER A 109 17.82 -35.28 -14.19
C SER A 109 17.26 -34.89 -15.55
N GLY A 110 18.01 -35.27 -16.58
CA GLY A 110 17.77 -34.92 -17.96
C GLY A 110 16.37 -35.34 -18.39
N TYR A 111 15.59 -34.37 -18.85
CA TYR A 111 14.44 -34.65 -19.69
C TYR A 111 14.76 -34.15 -21.09
N THR A 112 15.14 -35.07 -21.97
CA THR A 112 15.10 -34.85 -23.42
C THR A 112 13.62 -34.78 -23.82
N PRO A 113 13.15 -33.71 -24.50
CA PRO A 113 11.82 -33.72 -25.10
C PRO A 113 11.88 -34.60 -26.36
N GLN A 114 11.56 -35.89 -26.25
CA GLN A 114 11.13 -36.67 -27.41
C GLN A 114 9.63 -36.45 -27.60
N ALA A 115 9.29 -35.75 -28.68
CA ALA A 115 7.93 -35.61 -29.19
C ALA A 115 7.53 -36.88 -29.96
N PRO A 116 6.36 -37.48 -29.68
CA PRO A 116 5.70 -38.34 -30.66
C PRO A 116 4.84 -37.47 -31.58
N LEU A 117 5.20 -37.43 -32.86
CA LEU A 117 4.32 -36.98 -33.94
C LEU A 117 3.13 -37.93 -34.01
N GLN A 118 1.91 -37.44 -33.79
CA GLN A 118 0.70 -38.14 -34.22
C GLN A 118 -0.09 -37.28 -35.21
N GLU A 119 -0.20 -37.87 -36.40
CA GLU A 119 -0.85 -37.41 -37.62
C GLU A 119 -2.37 -37.21 -37.41
N VAL A 120 -2.88 -36.04 -37.78
CA VAL A 120 -4.32 -35.73 -37.76
C VAL A 120 -4.99 -36.21 -39.04
N LYS A 121 -5.98 -37.12 -38.93
CA LYS A 121 -6.97 -37.39 -39.98
C LYS A 121 -8.35 -36.87 -39.54
N PRO A 122 -9.03 -36.03 -40.34
CA PRO A 122 -10.34 -35.51 -40.00
C PRO A 122 -11.42 -36.51 -40.43
N LEU A 123 -12.33 -36.88 -39.53
CA LEU A 123 -13.56 -37.57 -39.91
C LEU A 123 -14.77 -36.69 -39.64
N SER A 124 -15.29 -36.14 -40.73
CA SER A 124 -16.61 -35.57 -40.86
C SER A 124 -17.68 -36.67 -40.75
N SER A 125 -18.70 -36.44 -39.94
CA SER A 125 -20.12 -36.72 -40.26
C SER A 125 -20.99 -36.55 -38.99
N VAL A 126 -21.73 -35.45 -38.92
CA VAL A 126 -22.79 -35.26 -37.91
C VAL A 126 -24.14 -35.56 -38.58
N PRO A 127 -24.93 -36.54 -38.10
CA PRO A 127 -26.30 -36.76 -38.56
C PRO A 127 -27.26 -35.61 -38.17
N PRO A 128 -28.21 -35.20 -39.02
CA PRO A 128 -28.89 -33.90 -38.94
C PRO A 128 -30.13 -33.85 -38.02
N HIS A 129 -30.16 -34.51 -36.87
CA HIS A 129 -31.35 -34.49 -35.99
C HIS A 129 -31.13 -33.98 -34.56
N LEU A 130 -29.96 -33.43 -34.23
CA LEU A 130 -29.70 -32.80 -32.93
C LEU A 130 -29.19 -31.35 -33.07
N ARG A 131 -29.87 -30.51 -33.86
CA ARG A 131 -29.39 -29.16 -34.23
C ARG A 131 -29.96 -27.99 -33.42
N ASN A 132 -30.95 -28.16 -32.55
CA ASN A 132 -31.57 -26.99 -31.89
C ASN A 132 -31.50 -27.04 -30.36
N ASN A 133 -30.52 -26.32 -29.78
CA ASN A 133 -30.67 -25.33 -28.69
C ASN A 133 -29.40 -25.13 -27.85
N ILE A 134 -28.31 -24.62 -28.46
CA ILE A 134 -27.23 -24.00 -27.67
C ILE A 134 -26.73 -22.75 -28.39
N ALA A 135 -27.47 -21.66 -28.22
CA ALA A 135 -26.93 -20.30 -28.28
C ALA A 135 -27.61 -19.49 -27.16
N SER A 136 -26.78 -18.74 -26.43
CA SER A 136 -27.11 -17.78 -25.35
C SER A 136 -27.49 -18.34 -23.96
N GLY A 137 -26.48 -18.45 -23.10
CA GLY A 137 -26.50 -17.78 -21.78
C GLY A 137 -27.06 -18.54 -20.58
N SER A 138 -26.20 -19.29 -19.89
CA SER A 138 -26.34 -19.67 -18.47
C SER A 138 -24.92 -19.74 -17.88
N GLY A 139 -24.58 -19.14 -16.73
CA GLY A 139 -25.39 -18.92 -15.55
C GLY A 139 -25.39 -20.21 -14.73
N SER A 140 -24.37 -20.40 -13.88
CA SER A 140 -24.28 -21.56 -12.98
C SER A 140 -24.02 -21.11 -11.55
N SER A 141 -25.11 -20.96 -10.80
CA SER A 141 -25.13 -21.05 -9.34
C SER A 141 -25.43 -22.49 -8.95
N SER A 142 -24.70 -23.05 -7.99
CA SER A 142 -25.07 -24.28 -7.29
C SER A 142 -25.18 -24.01 -5.79
N ASN A 143 -26.33 -24.39 -5.24
CA ASN A 143 -26.72 -24.27 -3.84
C ASN A 143 -26.11 -25.38 -2.98
N GLY A 144 -25.63 -25.02 -1.79
CA GLY A 144 -25.37 -25.92 -0.66
C GLY A 144 -25.97 -25.34 0.61
N ARG A 145 -27.03 -25.99 1.11
CA ARG A 145 -27.79 -25.64 2.33
C ARG A 145 -26.99 -25.95 3.60
N GLN A 146 -26.93 -25.01 4.55
CA GLN A 146 -26.91 -25.31 5.99
C GLN A 146 -27.80 -24.31 6.73
N ASN A 147 -28.52 -24.81 7.73
CA ASN A 147 -29.68 -24.23 8.37
C ASN A 147 -29.32 -23.89 9.84
N VAL A 148 -29.58 -22.68 10.33
CA VAL A 148 -29.61 -22.37 11.78
C VAL A 148 -30.55 -21.18 12.07
N PRO A 149 -31.28 -21.18 13.21
CA PRO A 149 -32.55 -20.47 13.37
C PRO A 149 -32.45 -19.02 13.88
N HIS A 150 -33.60 -18.35 13.73
CA HIS A 150 -33.95 -16.93 13.85
C HIS A 150 -34.31 -16.48 15.29
N ALA A 151 -33.95 -15.24 15.68
CA ALA A 151 -34.68 -14.39 16.64
C ALA A 151 -34.22 -12.89 16.56
N PRO A 152 -35.05 -11.90 16.97
CA PRO A 152 -35.32 -10.72 16.14
C PRO A 152 -34.75 -9.36 16.63
N ALA A 153 -35.10 -8.34 15.85
CA ALA A 153 -34.64 -6.96 15.78
C ALA A 153 -35.06 -5.99 16.90
N GLY A 154 -34.23 -4.96 17.07
CA GLY A 154 -34.54 -3.61 17.53
C GLY A 154 -33.30 -2.75 17.25
N GLY A 155 -33.31 -1.57 16.62
CA GLY A 155 -34.34 -0.55 16.44
C GLY A 155 -33.76 0.76 16.97
N THR A 156 -33.64 1.78 16.10
CA THR A 156 -33.36 3.21 16.42
C THR A 156 -31.92 3.57 16.85
N ALA A 157 -31.28 4.70 16.55
CA ALA A 157 -31.59 5.90 15.77
C ALA A 157 -30.27 6.64 15.41
N ARG A 158 -30.35 7.44 14.35
CA ARG A 158 -29.38 8.45 13.87
C ARG A 158 -29.52 9.75 14.71
N PRO A 159 -28.45 10.54 14.88
CA PRO A 159 -28.45 11.92 14.36
C PRO A 159 -27.09 12.28 13.71
N ALA A 160 -27.06 12.81 12.49
CA ALA A 160 -27.23 14.23 12.08
C ALA A 160 -25.92 15.05 12.21
N ALA A 161 -25.35 15.34 11.04
CA ALA A 161 -24.26 16.29 10.82
C ALA A 161 -24.79 17.73 10.76
N PRO A 162 -23.94 18.74 10.99
CA PRO A 162 -24.07 20.05 10.36
C PRO A 162 -23.03 20.27 9.26
N ASN A 163 -23.52 20.78 8.13
CA ASN A 163 -22.76 21.27 7.00
C ASN A 163 -22.19 22.67 7.30
N THR A 164 -20.93 22.92 6.96
CA THR A 164 -20.46 24.24 6.52
C THR A 164 -19.29 24.09 5.52
N PRO A 165 -19.30 24.80 4.37
CA PRO A 165 -18.32 24.63 3.31
C PRO A 165 -16.98 25.36 3.54
N ALA A 166 -15.99 24.91 2.76
CA ALA A 166 -14.61 25.34 2.71
C ALA A 166 -14.38 26.83 2.48
N GLN A 167 -13.31 27.36 3.09
CA GLN A 167 -12.50 28.44 2.51
C GLN A 167 -11.03 28.22 2.93
N CYS A 168 -10.19 27.88 1.95
CA CYS A 168 -8.75 28.02 2.04
C CYS A 168 -8.40 29.50 1.79
N PRO A 169 -7.78 30.23 2.72
CA PRO A 169 -7.24 31.54 2.39
C PRO A 169 -5.91 31.39 1.63
N LEU A 170 -5.94 31.94 0.42
CA LEU A 170 -4.83 32.21 -0.49
C LEU A 170 -3.68 32.93 0.24
N ILE A 171 -2.46 32.41 0.06
CA ILE A 171 -1.22 33.10 0.41
C ILE A 171 -1.12 34.39 -0.42
N ASN A 172 -1.29 35.54 0.25
CA ASN A 172 -0.85 36.81 -0.30
C ASN A 172 0.65 36.97 0.00
N ARG A 173 1.47 36.85 -1.05
CA ARG A 173 2.88 37.27 -1.02
C ARG A 173 2.92 38.80 -0.94
N ALA A 174 3.45 39.33 0.16
CA ALA A 174 3.88 40.73 0.22
C ALA A 174 5.22 40.91 -0.55
N PRO A 175 5.42 42.04 -1.24
CA PRO A 175 6.66 42.32 -1.98
C PRO A 175 7.81 42.67 -1.03
N VAL A 176 8.99 42.09 -1.32
CA VAL A 176 10.27 42.40 -0.67
C VAL A 176 10.69 43.83 -1.04
N THR A 177 10.68 44.74 -0.06
CA THR A 177 11.31 46.06 -0.20
C THR A 177 12.82 45.92 -0.09
N ARG A 178 13.53 46.27 -1.17
CA ARG A 178 14.98 46.47 -1.19
C ARG A 178 15.36 47.65 -0.30
N VAL A 179 16.40 47.49 0.51
CA VAL A 179 17.14 48.60 1.14
C VAL A 179 18.48 48.74 0.41
N PRO A 180 18.80 49.92 -0.15
CA PRO A 180 20.14 50.24 -0.64
C PRO A 180 20.77 51.41 0.15
N PRO A 181 22.03 51.77 -0.17
CA PRO A 181 23.27 51.02 0.03
C PRO A 181 23.94 51.31 1.39
#